data_AF-A0A968FWF0-F1
#
_entry.id   AF-A0A968FWF0-F1
#
_cell.length_a   1.000
_cell.length_b   1.000
_cell.length_c   1.000
_cell.angle_alpha   90.00
_cell.angle_beta   90.00
_cell.angle_gamma   90.00
#
_symmetry.space_group_name_H-M   'P 1'
#
loop_
_entity.id
_entity.type
_entity.pdbx_description
1 polymer ?
#
loop_
_entity_poly.entity_id
_entity_poly.type
_entity_poly.pdbx_seq_one_letter_code
_entity_poly.pdbx_strand_id
1 'polypeptide(L)'
;MKTNYSPQLMEEAVFRHLNHLERSGLRADYDEYHSLADPIYELPEDDREEAFAKVNELFFREKLGLDDHVLSALEACGLIPKRQKTPRQAIPAASENATGESVAVAEGDEESESSETASESDDPSEESELVETLEDTSAPVDENSGEILYEEEDRTFEEKIKEITIKRAINKVDEGSNVLNRVSGLPVIEMRVLASRFANPEEVEELGSFLIHEFMHARDMMDPEFDYEDAFIPGNPSMKNLITARFRLLWNIYVDSRLARKKIRSVMTKEARYREFDNYYRKIPEKQRRGIFEGLWNTEKQTHEELLSMATDLETLISTYIDYSEEFTEEDREYIHLQGSPCPLCKFPTYNWVDDPESVCDEMVIEAIQIDFPDWESKDGACDRCIEVYELRAGTS
;
A
#
# COMPACT_ATOMS: atom_id res chain seq x y z
N MET A 1 -21.07 -2.19 -7.01
CA MET A 1 -20.05 -3.25 -6.84
C MET A 1 -20.34 -4.10 -5.60
N LYS A 2 -19.72 -5.29 -5.40
CA LYS A 2 -19.80 -6.07 -4.13
C LYS A 2 -18.42 -6.44 -3.57
N THR A 3 -18.23 -6.30 -2.26
CA THR A 3 -17.02 -6.75 -1.54
C THR A 3 -17.29 -8.08 -0.82
N ASN A 4 -16.55 -9.11 -1.21
CA ASN A 4 -16.61 -10.48 -0.67
C ASN A 4 -15.33 -10.79 0.12
N TYR A 5 -15.45 -11.55 1.20
CA TYR A 5 -14.33 -11.97 2.05
C TYR A 5 -14.26 -13.50 2.07
N SER A 6 -13.06 -14.10 1.98
CA SER A 6 -12.92 -15.55 2.14
C SER A 6 -13.22 -15.97 3.58
N PRO A 7 -13.99 -17.06 3.83
CA PRO A 7 -14.29 -17.52 5.19
C PRO A 7 -13.05 -17.69 6.08
N GLN A 8 -11.96 -18.23 5.53
CA GLN A 8 -10.70 -18.46 6.24
C GLN A 8 -10.02 -17.16 6.68
N LEU A 9 -10.24 -16.05 5.97
CA LEU A 9 -9.75 -14.73 6.40
C LEU A 9 -10.57 -14.21 7.58
N MET A 10 -11.90 -14.28 7.49
CA MET A 10 -12.80 -13.78 8.53
C MET A 10 -12.58 -14.57 9.83
N GLU A 11 -12.58 -15.90 9.75
CA GLU A 11 -12.30 -16.79 10.89
C GLU A 11 -10.97 -16.46 11.58
N GLU A 12 -9.86 -16.42 10.83
CA GLU A 12 -8.55 -16.19 11.44
C GLU A 12 -8.39 -14.76 11.96
N ALA A 13 -8.97 -13.75 11.28
CA ALA A 13 -8.94 -12.36 11.73
C ALA A 13 -9.75 -12.16 13.01
N VAL A 14 -11.00 -12.65 13.05
CA VAL A 14 -11.88 -12.61 14.23
C VAL A 14 -11.21 -13.35 15.39
N PHE A 15 -10.74 -14.58 15.18
CA PHE A 15 -10.08 -15.36 16.22
C PHE A 15 -8.85 -14.64 16.80
N ARG A 16 -7.96 -14.11 15.95
CA ARG A 16 -6.77 -13.37 16.41
C ARG A 16 -7.15 -12.10 17.17
N HIS A 17 -8.15 -11.35 16.69
CA HIS A 17 -8.59 -10.11 17.31
C HIS A 17 -9.25 -10.37 18.68
N LEU A 18 -10.15 -11.35 18.78
CA LEU A 18 -10.75 -11.75 20.06
C LEU A 18 -9.72 -12.25 21.07
N ASN A 19 -8.71 -13.02 20.64
CA ASN A 19 -7.58 -13.42 21.49
C ASN A 19 -6.77 -12.22 21.99
N HIS A 20 -6.62 -11.16 21.18
CA HIS A 20 -5.94 -9.94 21.60
C HIS A 20 -6.75 -9.16 22.65
N LEU A 21 -8.08 -9.06 22.44
CA LEU A 21 -8.99 -8.44 23.40
C LEU A 21 -9.03 -9.20 24.74
N GLU A 22 -9.15 -10.53 24.73
CA GLU A 22 -9.15 -11.35 25.96
C GLU A 22 -7.86 -11.14 26.75
N ARG A 23 -6.68 -11.20 26.10
CA ARG A 23 -5.37 -10.95 26.74
C ARG A 23 -5.23 -9.53 27.28
N SER A 24 -5.95 -8.58 26.69
CA SER A 24 -6.01 -7.18 27.13
C SER A 24 -7.05 -6.94 28.24
N GLY A 25 -7.77 -7.99 28.68
CA GLY A 25 -8.80 -7.94 29.70
C GLY A 25 -10.20 -7.55 29.20
N LEU A 26 -10.37 -7.32 27.89
CA LEU A 26 -11.64 -7.00 27.24
C LEU A 26 -12.31 -8.29 26.78
N ARG A 27 -13.12 -8.89 27.67
CA ARG A 27 -13.67 -10.24 27.46
C ARG A 27 -15.10 -10.28 26.89
N ALA A 28 -15.80 -9.15 26.85
CA ALA A 28 -17.23 -9.11 26.47
C ALA A 28 -17.51 -9.73 25.08
N ASP A 29 -16.78 -9.30 24.05
CA ASP A 29 -16.94 -9.81 22.68
C ASP A 29 -16.45 -11.27 22.54
N TYR A 30 -15.46 -11.67 23.35
CA TYR A 30 -14.95 -13.05 23.41
C TYR A 30 -16.01 -14.01 23.99
N ASP A 31 -16.62 -13.64 25.11
CA ASP A 31 -17.68 -14.44 25.73
C ASP A 31 -18.97 -14.45 24.86
N GLU A 32 -19.29 -13.34 24.18
CA GLU A 32 -20.39 -13.33 23.20
C GLU A 32 -20.11 -14.25 22.01
N TYR A 33 -18.90 -14.22 21.45
CA TYR A 33 -18.50 -15.13 20.36
C TYR A 33 -18.67 -16.59 20.78
N HIS A 34 -18.16 -16.98 21.94
CA HIS A 34 -18.33 -18.34 22.46
C HIS A 34 -19.80 -18.72 22.71
N SER A 35 -20.63 -17.80 23.19
CA SER A 35 -22.07 -18.07 23.36
C SER A 35 -22.80 -18.42 22.06
N LEU A 36 -22.28 -17.97 20.92
CA LEU A 36 -22.80 -18.24 19.57
C LEU A 36 -22.08 -19.39 18.87
N ALA A 37 -20.78 -19.59 19.14
CA ALA A 37 -19.94 -20.59 18.52
C ALA A 37 -20.06 -21.97 19.20
N ASP A 38 -20.11 -22.04 20.53
CA ASP A 38 -20.14 -23.31 21.27
C ASP A 38 -21.36 -24.19 20.90
N PRO A 39 -22.59 -23.65 20.70
CA PRO A 39 -23.74 -24.45 20.25
C PRO A 39 -23.58 -25.08 18.85
N ILE A 40 -22.67 -24.58 18.01
CA ILE A 40 -22.46 -25.10 16.65
C ILE A 40 -21.87 -26.52 16.68
N TYR A 41 -21.12 -26.87 17.73
CA TYR A 41 -20.57 -28.22 17.90
C TYR A 41 -21.64 -29.31 18.11
N GLU A 42 -22.88 -28.94 18.45
CA GLU A 42 -24.02 -29.87 18.56
C GLU A 42 -24.74 -30.11 17.21
N LEU A 43 -24.41 -29.35 16.16
CA LEU A 43 -24.97 -29.55 14.81
C LEU A 43 -24.31 -30.74 14.09
N PRO A 44 -24.96 -31.33 13.07
CA PRO A 44 -24.33 -32.28 12.16
C PRO A 44 -23.08 -31.70 11.50
N GLU A 45 -22.05 -32.52 11.26
CA GLU A 45 -20.75 -32.03 10.75
C GLU A 45 -20.87 -31.24 9.43
N ASP A 46 -21.74 -31.68 8.52
CA ASP A 46 -22.01 -31.04 7.24
C ASP A 46 -22.56 -29.60 7.37
N ASP A 47 -23.30 -29.29 8.46
CA ASP A 47 -23.92 -27.98 8.70
C ASP A 47 -22.99 -27.00 9.43
N ARG A 48 -21.91 -27.50 10.07
CA ARG A 48 -21.04 -26.69 10.95
C ARG A 48 -20.27 -25.61 10.19
N GLU A 49 -19.75 -25.91 9.00
CA GLU A 49 -18.93 -24.96 8.24
C GLU A 49 -19.73 -23.70 7.86
N GLU A 50 -20.98 -23.87 7.40
CA GLU A 50 -21.86 -22.74 7.06
C GLU A 50 -22.29 -21.96 8.32
N ALA A 51 -22.52 -22.66 9.45
CA ALA A 51 -22.86 -22.02 10.71
C ALA A 51 -21.70 -21.18 11.28
N PHE A 52 -20.47 -21.71 11.30
CA PHE A 52 -19.28 -20.96 11.71
C PHE A 52 -19.00 -19.79 10.76
N ALA A 53 -19.17 -19.96 9.45
CA ALA A 53 -19.01 -18.87 8.48
C ALA A 53 -19.95 -17.68 8.78
N LYS A 54 -21.20 -17.93 9.18
CA LYS A 54 -22.17 -16.88 9.55
C LYS A 54 -21.78 -16.14 10.84
N VAL A 55 -21.31 -16.85 11.87
CA VAL A 55 -20.82 -16.21 13.11
C VAL A 55 -19.56 -15.39 12.83
N ASN A 56 -18.63 -15.92 12.03
CA ASN A 56 -17.42 -15.19 11.64
C ASN A 56 -17.73 -13.94 10.79
N GLU A 57 -18.69 -14.00 9.86
CA GLU A 57 -19.11 -12.83 9.07
C GLU A 57 -19.76 -11.75 9.96
N LEU A 58 -20.65 -12.15 10.89
CA LEU A 58 -21.26 -11.25 11.87
C LEU A 58 -20.20 -10.54 12.72
N PHE A 59 -19.21 -11.28 13.23
CA PHE A 59 -18.15 -10.69 14.05
C PHE A 59 -17.21 -9.80 13.23
N PHE A 60 -16.80 -10.23 12.04
CA PHE A 60 -15.87 -9.50 11.19
C PHE A 60 -16.45 -8.15 10.73
N ARG A 61 -17.73 -8.12 10.32
CA ARG A 61 -18.39 -6.90 9.81
C ARG A 61 -19.05 -6.06 10.90
N GLU A 62 -19.92 -6.66 11.71
CA GLU A 62 -20.87 -5.88 12.53
C GLU A 62 -20.39 -5.64 13.96
N LYS A 63 -19.72 -6.62 14.59
CA LYS A 63 -19.25 -6.50 15.98
C LYS A 63 -17.90 -5.81 16.10
N LEU A 64 -16.91 -6.29 15.35
CA LEU A 64 -15.52 -5.82 15.42
C LEU A 64 -15.20 -4.73 14.37
N GLY A 65 -16.04 -4.56 13.34
CA GLY A 65 -15.84 -3.53 12.31
C GLY A 65 -14.55 -3.68 11.50
N LEU A 66 -14.06 -4.92 11.32
CA LEU A 66 -12.78 -5.18 10.64
C LEU A 66 -12.84 -4.90 9.13
N ASP A 67 -14.05 -4.93 8.55
CA ASP A 67 -14.27 -4.60 7.13
C ASP A 67 -14.18 -3.09 6.84
N ASP A 68 -14.41 -2.21 7.84
CA ASP A 68 -14.31 -0.75 7.69
C ASP A 68 -12.89 -0.29 7.30
N HIS A 69 -11.84 -1.05 7.64
CA HIS A 69 -10.47 -0.79 7.15
C HIS A 69 -10.37 -0.95 5.63
N VAL A 70 -11.00 -1.98 5.07
CA VAL A 70 -11.03 -2.23 3.62
C VAL A 70 -11.90 -1.20 2.92
N LEU A 71 -13.07 -0.90 3.48
CA LEU A 71 -14.01 0.05 2.90
C LEU A 71 -13.42 1.47 2.89
N SER A 72 -12.79 1.90 3.98
CA SER A 72 -12.08 3.19 4.05
C SER A 72 -10.92 3.29 3.04
N ALA A 73 -10.21 2.18 2.76
CA ALA A 73 -9.16 2.15 1.76
C ALA A 73 -9.71 2.24 0.33
N LEU A 74 -10.82 1.56 0.03
CA LEU A 74 -11.52 1.65 -1.26
C LEU A 74 -12.03 3.08 -1.53
N GLU A 75 -12.58 3.75 -0.51
CA GLU A 75 -12.99 5.17 -0.58
C GLU A 75 -11.80 6.09 -0.86
N ALA A 76 -10.68 5.89 -0.18
CA ALA A 76 -9.46 6.70 -0.36
C ALA A 76 -8.83 6.56 -1.75
N CYS A 77 -8.95 5.39 -2.38
CA CYS A 77 -8.49 5.14 -3.75
C CYS A 77 -9.46 5.63 -4.84
N GLY A 78 -10.70 6.00 -4.48
CA GLY A 78 -11.77 6.32 -5.44
C GLY A 78 -12.31 5.08 -6.18
N LEU A 79 -12.25 3.91 -5.54
CA LEU A 79 -12.84 2.67 -6.08
C LEU A 79 -14.31 2.49 -5.69
N ILE A 80 -14.74 3.16 -4.61
CA ILE A 80 -16.14 3.32 -4.21
C ILE A 80 -16.42 4.78 -3.79
N PRO A 81 -17.67 5.26 -3.88
CA PRO A 81 -18.06 6.57 -3.37
C PRO A 81 -17.82 6.71 -1.86
N LYS A 82 -17.37 7.89 -1.44
CA LYS A 82 -17.17 8.21 -0.01
C LYS A 82 -18.48 8.10 0.76
N ARG A 83 -18.46 7.40 1.90
CA ARG A 83 -19.63 7.31 2.78
C ARG A 83 -19.90 8.67 3.44
N GLN A 84 -21.14 9.14 3.36
CA GLN A 84 -21.59 10.24 4.22
C GLN A 84 -21.64 9.74 5.67
N LYS A 85 -20.59 10.03 6.45
CA LYS A 85 -20.55 9.70 7.87
C LYS A 85 -21.49 10.62 8.64
N THR A 86 -22.75 10.20 8.84
CA THR A 86 -23.56 10.76 9.93
C THR A 86 -22.80 10.58 11.25
N PRO A 87 -22.55 11.65 12.02
CA PRO A 87 -21.79 11.54 13.25
C PRO A 87 -22.56 10.68 14.25
N ARG A 88 -22.04 9.47 14.51
CA ARG A 88 -22.56 8.58 15.55
C ARG A 88 -22.39 9.32 16.88
N GLN A 89 -23.51 9.70 17.50
CA GLN A 89 -23.49 10.48 18.75
C GLN A 89 -22.62 9.76 19.78
N ALA A 90 -21.54 10.41 20.20
CA ALA A 90 -20.74 9.94 21.31
C ALA A 90 -21.64 9.95 22.56
N ILE A 91 -21.87 8.77 23.14
CA ILE A 91 -22.55 8.65 24.43
C ILE A 91 -21.61 9.30 25.45
N PRO A 92 -22.01 10.40 26.13
CA PRO A 92 -21.14 11.04 27.09
C PRO A 92 -20.94 10.10 28.28
N ALA A 93 -19.69 9.84 28.63
CA ALA A 93 -19.36 9.08 29.83
C ALA A 93 -19.95 9.79 31.06
N ALA A 94 -20.71 9.05 31.87
CA ALA A 94 -21.30 9.58 33.08
C ALA A 94 -20.19 9.91 34.10
N SER A 95 -19.88 11.19 34.24
CA SER A 95 -19.07 11.68 35.36
C SER A 95 -19.92 11.63 36.62
N GLU A 96 -19.74 10.58 37.43
CA GLU A 96 -20.17 10.60 38.82
C GLU A 96 -19.37 11.67 39.56
N ASN A 97 -20.07 12.61 40.22
CA ASN A 97 -19.43 13.62 41.04
C ASN A 97 -20.34 13.95 42.22
N ALA A 98 -19.94 13.55 43.43
CA ALA A 98 -20.64 13.88 44.66
C ALA A 98 -19.68 13.92 45.87
N THR A 99 -19.29 15.15 46.26
CA THR A 99 -19.05 15.64 47.66
C THR A 99 -18.10 14.85 48.58
N GLY A 100 -17.17 15.42 49.35
CA GLY A 100 -16.74 16.78 49.71
C GLY A 100 -15.60 16.59 50.76
N GLU A 101 -14.63 17.48 50.98
CA GLU A 101 -14.73 18.72 51.77
C GLU A 101 -13.46 19.59 51.60
N SER A 102 -13.60 20.86 52.00
CA SER A 102 -12.63 21.96 52.07
C SER A 102 -11.20 21.68 52.58
N VAL A 103 -10.21 22.48 52.11
CA VAL A 103 -9.62 23.64 52.85
C VAL A 103 -9.15 24.70 51.82
N ALA A 104 -9.26 25.99 52.17
CA ALA A 104 -8.90 27.13 51.32
C ALA A 104 -7.52 27.75 51.64
N VAL A 105 -6.89 28.38 50.65
CA VAL A 105 -6.05 29.59 50.80
C VAL A 105 -6.30 30.48 49.56
N ALA A 106 -6.36 31.80 49.75
CA ALA A 106 -6.55 32.78 48.68
C ALA A 106 -5.54 33.94 48.83
N GLU A 107 -5.04 34.41 47.69
CA GLU A 107 -4.33 35.67 47.39
C GLU A 107 -4.09 35.61 45.85
N GLY A 108 -4.35 36.60 45.01
CA GLY A 108 -4.83 37.96 45.22
C GLY A 108 -3.99 38.94 44.40
N ASP A 109 -4.52 39.50 43.32
CA ASP A 109 -4.37 40.92 42.90
C ASP A 109 -5.03 41.23 41.53
N GLU A 110 -5.49 42.47 41.37
CA GLU A 110 -6.31 43.01 40.27
C GLU A 110 -5.53 43.99 39.34
N GLU A 111 -6.30 44.76 38.53
CA GLU A 111 -5.94 45.79 37.51
C GLU A 111 -5.58 45.29 36.08
N SER A 112 -5.88 46.01 34.97
CA SER A 112 -6.70 47.25 34.78
C SER A 112 -7.29 47.38 33.34
N GLU A 113 -8.07 48.45 33.10
CA GLU A 113 -8.93 48.70 31.92
C GLU A 113 -8.28 49.45 30.72
N SER A 114 -8.89 49.33 29.52
CA SER A 114 -9.16 50.41 28.51
C SER A 114 -9.75 49.78 27.23
N SER A 115 -10.98 50.05 26.77
CA SER A 115 -11.46 51.22 25.97
C SER A 115 -10.68 51.45 24.64
N GLU A 116 -11.26 51.77 23.46
CA GLU A 116 -12.66 51.93 23.00
C GLU A 116 -12.70 52.08 21.44
N THR A 117 -13.86 51.85 20.77
CA THR A 117 -14.26 52.34 19.40
C THR A 117 -13.47 51.85 18.15
N ALA A 118 -13.98 51.78 16.89
CA ALA A 118 -15.29 52.05 16.25
C ALA A 118 -15.44 51.11 15.00
N SER A 119 -16.57 50.45 14.70
CA SER A 119 -17.75 50.86 13.88
C SER A 119 -17.64 50.68 12.34
N GLU A 120 -18.81 50.46 11.69
CA GLU A 120 -19.10 50.22 10.24
C GLU A 120 -19.13 48.74 9.80
N SER A 121 -20.14 48.22 9.07
CA SER A 121 -21.41 48.81 8.57
C SER A 121 -22.44 47.74 8.13
N ASP A 122 -23.73 48.09 8.20
CA ASP A 122 -24.90 47.65 7.38
C ASP A 122 -25.29 46.15 7.21
N ASP A 123 -26.34 45.72 7.95
CA ASP A 123 -27.76 45.57 7.52
C ASP A 123 -28.09 45.16 6.03
N PRO A 124 -29.29 44.59 5.67
CA PRO A 124 -30.52 44.60 6.47
C PRO A 124 -31.50 43.39 6.45
N SER A 125 -32.30 43.34 7.53
CA SER A 125 -33.78 43.22 7.62
C SER A 125 -34.63 42.16 6.87
N GLU A 126 -35.52 41.51 7.66
CA GLU A 126 -37.01 41.43 7.50
C GLU A 126 -37.62 40.60 6.34
N GLU A 127 -38.43 39.56 6.58
CA GLU A 127 -39.74 39.41 7.28
C GLU A 127 -40.98 39.56 6.37
N SER A 128 -42.11 38.98 6.81
CA SER A 128 -43.48 38.99 6.22
C SER A 128 -43.72 38.11 4.97
N GLU A 129 -44.89 37.49 4.75
CA GLU A 129 -46.10 37.27 5.57
C GLU A 129 -47.04 36.23 4.87
N LEU A 130 -47.82 35.45 5.66
CA LEU A 130 -49.24 35.02 5.40
C LEU A 130 -49.61 34.24 4.09
N VAL A 131 -50.66 33.40 3.96
CA VAL A 131 -51.84 33.00 4.77
C VAL A 131 -52.10 31.48 4.60
N GLU A 132 -52.89 30.88 5.51
CA GLU A 132 -53.48 29.54 5.47
C GLU A 132 -54.22 29.14 4.18
N THR A 133 -54.22 27.84 3.85
CA THR A 133 -55.45 27.04 3.62
C THR A 133 -55.19 25.55 3.91
N LEU A 134 -56.03 24.94 4.74
CA LEU A 134 -56.13 23.49 4.92
C LEU A 134 -57.29 22.95 4.07
N GLU A 135 -57.07 21.93 3.24
CA GLU A 135 -58.10 20.92 2.97
C GLU A 135 -57.51 19.59 2.45
N ASP A 136 -58.16 18.52 2.88
CA ASP A 136 -57.80 17.09 2.91
C ASP A 136 -57.61 16.39 1.54
N THR A 137 -56.73 15.37 1.44
CA THR A 137 -56.98 14.07 0.74
C THR A 137 -55.76 13.11 0.65
N SER A 138 -55.76 12.07 1.49
CA SER A 138 -55.35 10.67 1.23
C SER A 138 -54.11 10.31 0.35
N ALA A 139 -52.98 9.95 1.01
CA ALA A 139 -52.01 8.86 0.71
C ALA A 139 -51.24 8.81 -0.64
N PRO A 140 -50.09 8.09 -0.75
CA PRO A 140 -49.31 7.38 0.28
C PRO A 140 -47.98 8.11 0.65
N VAL A 141 -47.20 7.52 1.55
CA VAL A 141 -45.83 7.99 1.87
C VAL A 141 -44.91 7.53 0.74
N ASP A 142 -44.43 8.48 -0.06
CA ASP A 142 -43.43 8.22 -1.10
C ASP A 142 -42.04 8.09 -0.46
N GLU A 143 -41.31 7.05 -0.84
CA GLU A 143 -39.94 6.84 -0.36
C GLU A 143 -39.05 7.88 -1.06
N ASN A 144 -38.79 9.00 -0.38
CA ASN A 144 -37.88 10.02 -0.88
C ASN A 144 -36.45 9.46 -0.92
N SER A 145 -36.14 8.78 -2.03
CA SER A 145 -34.81 8.39 -2.45
C SER A 145 -33.98 9.67 -2.56
N GLY A 146 -33.23 9.98 -1.51
CA GLY A 146 -32.34 11.13 -1.49
C GLY A 146 -31.37 11.01 -2.66
N GLU A 147 -31.63 11.81 -3.70
CA GLU A 147 -30.86 11.79 -4.94
C GLU A 147 -29.52 12.44 -4.66
N ILE A 148 -28.54 11.62 -4.25
CA ILE A 148 -27.21 12.09 -3.92
C ILE A 148 -26.56 12.58 -5.21
N LEU A 149 -26.36 13.90 -5.29
CA LEU A 149 -25.54 14.53 -6.31
C LEU A 149 -24.07 14.24 -6.00
N TYR A 150 -23.42 13.48 -6.87
CA TYR A 150 -21.99 13.19 -6.83
C TYR A 150 -21.27 14.01 -7.89
N GLU A 151 -20.03 14.40 -7.62
CA GLU A 151 -19.13 14.98 -8.63
C GLU A 151 -18.85 13.91 -9.72
N GLU A 152 -19.03 14.26 -11.00
CA GLU A 152 -19.20 13.26 -12.07
C GLU A 152 -17.96 12.39 -12.36
N GLU A 153 -16.76 12.80 -11.92
CA GLU A 153 -15.50 12.11 -12.21
C GLU A 153 -15.33 10.78 -11.44
N ASP A 154 -15.84 10.70 -10.21
CA ASP A 154 -15.61 9.56 -9.29
C ASP A 154 -16.43 8.29 -9.65
N ARG A 155 -17.51 8.41 -10.45
CA ARG A 155 -18.34 7.24 -10.84
C ARG A 155 -17.65 6.29 -11.83
N THR A 156 -16.59 6.75 -12.49
CA THR A 156 -15.99 6.07 -13.65
C THR A 156 -15.30 4.73 -13.36
N PHE A 157 -14.97 4.43 -12.10
CA PHE A 157 -14.35 3.14 -11.70
C PHE A 157 -15.35 2.13 -11.13
N GLU A 158 -16.30 2.52 -10.28
CA GLU A 158 -17.21 1.54 -9.65
C GLU A 158 -18.10 0.82 -10.68
N GLU A 159 -18.59 1.54 -11.69
CA GLU A 159 -19.40 0.95 -12.77
C GLU A 159 -18.62 -0.07 -13.62
N LYS A 160 -17.28 -0.03 -13.58
CA LYS A 160 -16.40 -0.98 -14.28
C LYS A 160 -16.04 -2.21 -13.44
N ILE A 161 -16.22 -2.20 -12.12
CA ILE A 161 -15.74 -3.29 -11.25
C ILE A 161 -16.90 -4.23 -10.90
N LYS A 162 -16.73 -5.52 -11.21
CA LYS A 162 -17.73 -6.54 -10.89
C LYS A 162 -17.81 -6.77 -9.38
N GLU A 163 -16.69 -7.16 -8.80
CA GLU A 163 -16.56 -7.53 -7.39
C GLU A 163 -15.11 -7.37 -6.91
N ILE A 164 -14.97 -7.17 -5.61
CA ILE A 164 -13.68 -7.15 -4.91
C ILE A 164 -13.68 -8.33 -3.94
N THR A 165 -12.66 -9.18 -4.02
CA THR A 165 -12.52 -10.36 -3.17
C THR A 165 -11.29 -10.24 -2.30
N ILE A 166 -11.50 -10.12 -0.99
CA ILE A 166 -10.41 -10.10 0.00
C ILE A 166 -10.16 -11.55 0.48
N LYS A 167 -8.95 -12.04 0.27
CA LYS A 167 -8.53 -13.40 0.62
C LYS A 167 -7.42 -13.39 1.64
N ARG A 168 -7.32 -14.49 2.40
CA ARG A 168 -6.21 -14.73 3.33
C ARG A 168 -4.90 -14.96 2.58
N ALA A 169 -3.88 -14.17 2.86
CA ALA A 169 -2.48 -14.48 2.52
C ALA A 169 -1.94 -15.55 3.48
N ILE A 170 -1.07 -16.44 3.01
CA ILE A 170 -0.44 -17.45 3.89
C ILE A 170 0.79 -16.83 4.57
N ASN A 171 1.63 -16.14 3.79
CA ASN A 171 2.82 -15.43 4.25
C ASN A 171 2.84 -14.00 3.72
N LYS A 172 3.75 -13.16 4.24
CA LYS A 172 3.95 -11.76 3.79
C LYS A 172 4.29 -11.63 2.29
N VAL A 173 4.87 -12.67 1.70
CA VAL A 173 5.18 -12.70 0.24
C VAL A 173 3.97 -13.02 -0.63
N ASP A 174 2.88 -13.51 -0.04
CA ASP A 174 1.61 -13.82 -0.72
C ASP A 174 0.60 -12.66 -0.60
N GLU A 175 0.98 -11.57 0.08
CA GLU A 175 0.18 -10.35 0.19
C GLU A 175 0.27 -9.51 -1.09
N GLY A 176 -0.80 -8.77 -1.37
CA GLY A 176 -0.87 -7.82 -2.47
C GLY A 176 -2.15 -7.93 -3.29
N SER A 177 -2.24 -7.08 -4.31
CA SER A 177 -3.39 -6.99 -5.23
C SER A 177 -3.16 -7.67 -6.58
N ASN A 178 -4.25 -8.06 -7.24
CA ASN A 178 -4.28 -8.47 -8.65
C ASN A 178 -5.66 -8.19 -9.27
N VAL A 179 -5.72 -8.03 -10.60
CA VAL A 179 -6.97 -7.80 -11.35
C VAL A 179 -7.21 -8.91 -12.38
N LEU A 180 -8.25 -9.70 -12.13
CA LEU A 180 -8.66 -10.87 -12.91
C LEU A 180 -9.76 -10.54 -13.93
N ASN A 181 -9.92 -11.42 -14.92
CA ASN A 181 -11.03 -11.45 -15.90
C ASN A 181 -11.16 -10.23 -16.85
N ARG A 182 -10.07 -9.51 -17.12
CA ARG A 182 -10.07 -8.27 -17.93
C ARG A 182 -10.63 -8.40 -19.36
N VAL A 183 -10.56 -9.60 -19.96
CA VAL A 183 -10.84 -9.83 -21.40
C VAL A 183 -12.28 -10.25 -21.69
N SER A 184 -13.00 -10.82 -20.71
CA SER A 184 -14.28 -11.52 -20.94
C SER A 184 -15.42 -11.08 -20.01
N GLY A 185 -15.22 -10.02 -19.22
CA GLY A 185 -16.23 -9.44 -18.36
C GLY A 185 -15.73 -8.19 -17.64
N LEU A 186 -16.55 -7.67 -16.73
CA LEU A 186 -16.11 -6.62 -15.81
C LEU A 186 -14.99 -7.16 -14.88
N PRO A 187 -13.87 -6.43 -14.68
CA PRO A 187 -12.75 -6.87 -13.84
C PRO A 187 -13.16 -7.25 -12.41
N VAL A 188 -12.39 -8.17 -11.85
CA VAL A 188 -12.48 -8.62 -10.45
C VAL A 188 -11.17 -8.32 -9.76
N ILE A 189 -11.20 -7.53 -8.67
CA ILE A 189 -10.01 -7.25 -7.87
C ILE A 189 -9.87 -8.37 -6.83
N GLU A 190 -8.73 -9.05 -6.81
CA GLU A 190 -8.33 -9.94 -5.72
C GLU A 190 -7.30 -9.22 -4.85
N MET A 191 -7.57 -9.13 -3.55
CA MET A 191 -6.65 -8.59 -2.54
C MET A 191 -6.27 -9.71 -1.58
N ARG A 192 -4.97 -9.90 -1.31
CA ARG A 192 -4.48 -10.88 -0.33
C ARG A 192 -3.86 -10.16 0.85
N VAL A 193 -4.35 -10.49 2.05
CA VAL A 193 -3.97 -9.83 3.31
C VAL A 193 -3.72 -10.89 4.38
N LEU A 194 -2.69 -10.71 5.20
CA LEU A 194 -2.48 -11.51 6.41
C LEU A 194 -3.56 -11.18 7.45
N ALA A 195 -4.15 -12.22 8.05
CA ALA A 195 -5.15 -12.09 9.10
C ALA A 195 -4.62 -11.38 10.37
N SER A 196 -3.31 -11.40 10.61
CA SER A 196 -2.67 -10.68 11.72
C SER A 196 -2.87 -9.16 11.67
N ARG A 197 -2.95 -8.59 10.45
CA ARG A 197 -3.05 -7.15 10.26
C ARG A 197 -4.37 -6.54 10.77
N PHE A 198 -5.39 -7.36 10.95
CA PHE A 198 -6.68 -6.96 11.53
C PHE A 198 -6.73 -7.10 13.07
N ALA A 199 -5.68 -7.65 13.70
CA ALA A 199 -5.68 -8.03 15.11
C ALA A 199 -4.55 -7.40 15.93
N ASN A 200 -3.35 -7.25 15.35
CA ASN A 200 -2.20 -6.65 16.04
C ASN A 200 -2.28 -5.11 15.95
N PRO A 201 -2.37 -4.34 17.06
CA PRO A 201 -2.57 -2.89 17.00
C PRO A 201 -1.56 -2.13 16.13
N GLU A 202 -0.28 -2.50 16.21
CA GLU A 202 0.79 -1.94 15.37
C GLU A 202 0.56 -2.21 13.86
N GLU A 203 0.11 -3.42 13.50
CA GLU A 203 -0.19 -3.77 12.11
C GLU A 203 -1.52 -3.13 11.63
N VAL A 204 -2.47 -2.88 12.53
CA VAL A 204 -3.76 -2.21 12.22
C VAL A 204 -3.54 -0.74 11.84
N GLU A 205 -2.59 -0.04 12.46
CA GLU A 205 -2.19 1.31 12.05
C GLU A 205 -1.60 1.34 10.62
N GLU A 206 -0.87 0.29 10.25
CA GLU A 206 -0.29 0.15 8.91
C GLU A 206 -1.27 -0.43 7.87
N LEU A 207 -2.26 -1.22 8.30
CA LEU A 207 -3.21 -1.93 7.43
C LEU A 207 -3.92 -0.98 6.45
N GLY A 208 -4.38 0.17 6.91
CA GLY A 208 -5.00 1.17 6.04
C GLY A 208 -4.06 1.67 4.95
N SER A 209 -2.79 1.93 5.30
CA SER A 209 -1.77 2.40 4.35
C SER A 209 -1.40 1.30 3.34
N PHE A 210 -1.32 0.04 3.80
CA PHE A 210 -1.07 -1.13 2.97
C PHE A 210 -2.22 -1.39 1.97
N LEU A 211 -3.47 -1.39 2.44
CA LEU A 211 -4.64 -1.59 1.59
C LEU A 211 -4.75 -0.50 0.53
N ILE A 212 -4.52 0.77 0.89
CA ILE A 212 -4.52 1.89 -0.06
C ILE A 212 -3.42 1.73 -1.10
N HIS A 213 -2.20 1.38 -0.69
CA HIS A 213 -1.07 1.13 -1.61
C HIS A 213 -1.40 0.06 -2.64
N GLU A 214 -1.91 -1.09 -2.19
CA GLU A 214 -2.28 -2.20 -3.06
C GLU A 214 -3.51 -1.88 -3.92
N PHE A 215 -4.52 -1.17 -3.41
CA PHE A 215 -5.64 -0.73 -4.24
C PHE A 215 -5.24 0.31 -5.29
N MET A 216 -4.17 1.08 -5.10
CA MET A 216 -3.59 1.92 -6.16
C MET A 216 -2.93 1.09 -7.27
N HIS A 217 -2.23 -0.01 -6.96
CA HIS A 217 -1.77 -0.95 -7.99
C HIS A 217 -2.94 -1.58 -8.75
N ALA A 218 -4.00 -2.03 -8.06
CA ALA A 218 -5.21 -2.54 -8.71
C ALA A 218 -5.90 -1.49 -9.59
N ARG A 219 -5.92 -0.22 -9.16
CA ARG A 219 -6.44 0.91 -9.95
C ARG A 219 -5.64 1.10 -11.23
N ASP A 220 -4.32 1.12 -11.15
CA ASP A 220 -3.43 1.23 -12.32
C ASP A 220 -3.64 0.06 -13.30
N MET A 221 -3.80 -1.17 -12.82
CA MET A 221 -4.12 -2.35 -13.65
C MET A 221 -5.45 -2.23 -14.42
N MET A 222 -6.33 -1.29 -14.05
CA MET A 222 -7.62 -1.03 -14.69
C MET A 222 -7.65 0.31 -15.46
N ASP A 223 -6.59 1.10 -15.40
CA ASP A 223 -6.52 2.43 -16.00
C ASP A 223 -6.06 2.32 -17.47
N PRO A 224 -6.89 2.72 -18.46
CA PRO A 224 -6.50 2.69 -19.87
C PRO A 224 -5.32 3.60 -20.22
N GLU A 225 -5.01 4.62 -19.41
CA GLU A 225 -3.80 5.43 -19.61
C GLU A 225 -2.53 4.77 -19.08
N PHE A 226 -2.65 3.81 -18.14
CA PHE A 226 -1.53 3.04 -17.63
C PHE A 226 -1.22 1.82 -18.52
N ASP A 227 -2.25 1.30 -19.21
CA ASP A 227 -2.16 0.22 -20.21
C ASP A 227 -1.41 -1.03 -19.71
N TYR A 228 -1.83 -1.57 -18.55
CA TYR A 228 -1.22 -2.78 -18.00
C TYR A 228 -1.46 -3.99 -18.91
N GLU A 229 -0.36 -4.56 -19.40
CA GLU A 229 -0.32 -5.86 -20.06
C GLU A 229 0.30 -6.93 -19.14
N ASP A 230 -0.17 -8.18 -19.22
CA ASP A 230 0.54 -9.34 -18.63
C ASP A 230 1.73 -9.71 -19.52
N ALA A 231 2.72 -8.82 -19.56
CA ALA A 231 3.83 -8.87 -20.50
C ALA A 231 4.79 -10.03 -20.17
N PHE A 232 5.09 -10.85 -21.17
CA PHE A 232 6.06 -11.93 -21.02
C PHE A 232 7.48 -11.37 -20.89
N ILE A 233 7.99 -11.31 -19.65
CA ILE A 233 9.39 -10.97 -19.39
C ILE A 233 10.28 -12.09 -19.99
N PRO A 234 11.16 -11.83 -20.97
CA PRO A 234 12.01 -12.85 -21.57
C PRO A 234 13.19 -13.25 -20.65
N GLY A 235 13.91 -14.30 -21.04
CA GLY A 235 15.14 -14.74 -20.36
C GLY A 235 14.96 -15.87 -19.33
N ASN A 236 16.03 -16.16 -18.61
CA ASN A 236 16.08 -17.21 -17.58
C ASN A 236 15.38 -16.76 -16.27
N PRO A 237 15.07 -17.67 -15.32
CA PRO A 237 14.39 -17.32 -14.07
C PRO A 237 15.11 -16.23 -13.26
N SER A 238 16.44 -16.21 -13.28
CA SER A 238 17.29 -15.20 -12.65
C SER A 238 16.99 -13.79 -13.17
N MET A 239 17.02 -13.61 -14.49
CA MET A 239 16.70 -12.34 -15.17
C MET A 239 15.25 -11.93 -14.95
N LYS A 240 14.31 -12.88 -15.04
CA LYS A 240 12.88 -12.61 -14.79
C LYS A 240 12.66 -12.07 -13.37
N ASN A 241 13.31 -12.67 -12.36
CA ASN A 241 13.22 -12.22 -10.96
C ASN A 241 13.81 -10.81 -10.76
N LEU A 242 14.95 -10.52 -11.38
CA LEU A 242 15.58 -9.20 -11.35
C LEU A 242 14.70 -8.11 -11.96
N ILE A 243 14.20 -8.34 -13.18
CA ILE A 243 13.32 -7.39 -13.89
C ILE A 243 12.02 -7.20 -13.10
N THR A 244 11.43 -8.29 -12.58
CA THR A 244 10.22 -8.23 -11.73
C THR A 244 10.46 -7.39 -10.46
N ALA A 245 11.61 -7.54 -9.81
CA ALA A 245 11.94 -6.79 -8.60
C ALA A 245 12.19 -5.30 -8.88
N ARG A 246 12.90 -4.96 -9.96
CA ARG A 246 13.07 -3.57 -10.43
C ARG A 246 11.72 -2.94 -10.79
N PHE A 247 10.91 -3.65 -11.59
CA PHE A 247 9.58 -3.18 -12.00
C PHE A 247 8.69 -2.89 -10.79
N ARG A 248 8.64 -3.80 -9.81
CA ARG A 248 7.91 -3.58 -8.54
C ARG A 248 8.44 -2.36 -7.78
N LEU A 249 9.75 -2.16 -7.70
CA LEU A 249 10.34 -0.98 -7.06
C LEU A 249 9.95 0.32 -7.77
N LEU A 250 10.06 0.39 -9.10
CA LEU A 250 9.67 1.57 -9.87
C LEU A 250 8.16 1.86 -9.77
N TRP A 251 7.32 0.82 -9.83
CA TRP A 251 5.87 0.97 -9.66
C TRP A 251 5.49 1.38 -8.23
N ASN A 252 6.17 0.86 -7.21
CA ASN A 252 6.02 1.32 -5.82
C ASN A 252 6.35 2.81 -5.67
N ILE A 253 7.43 3.30 -6.30
CA ILE A 253 7.78 4.73 -6.32
C ILE A 253 6.67 5.56 -6.99
N TYR A 254 6.09 5.07 -8.09
CA TYR A 254 4.99 5.73 -8.79
C TYR A 254 3.67 5.75 -7.99
N VAL A 255 3.36 4.69 -7.23
CA VAL A 255 2.22 4.68 -6.29
C VAL A 255 2.48 5.62 -5.10
N ASP A 256 3.63 5.48 -4.43
CA ASP A 256 4.00 6.26 -3.25
C ASP A 256 4.01 7.76 -3.53
N SER A 257 4.52 8.17 -4.68
CA SER A 257 4.55 9.59 -5.08
C SER A 257 3.16 10.17 -5.31
N ARG A 258 2.23 9.41 -5.93
CA ARG A 258 0.83 9.83 -6.11
C ARG A 258 0.08 9.89 -4.78
N LEU A 259 0.33 8.96 -3.85
CA LEU A 259 -0.22 9.01 -2.49
C LEU A 259 0.31 10.23 -1.73
N ALA A 260 1.61 10.52 -1.82
CA ALA A 260 2.22 11.70 -1.21
C ALA A 260 1.66 13.02 -1.79
N ARG A 261 1.45 13.11 -3.11
CA ARG A 261 0.76 14.26 -3.75
C ARG A 261 -0.66 14.46 -3.21
N LYS A 262 -1.39 13.37 -2.95
CA LYS A 262 -2.71 13.39 -2.29
C LYS A 262 -2.66 13.60 -0.77
N LYS A 263 -1.47 13.72 -0.16
CA LYS A 263 -1.23 13.76 1.30
C LYS A 263 -1.79 12.55 2.06
N ILE A 264 -1.88 11.40 1.40
CA ILE A 264 -2.27 10.13 2.00
C ILE A 264 -1.01 9.41 2.48
N ARG A 265 -1.04 8.84 3.70
CA ARG A 265 0.07 8.05 4.25
C ARG A 265 0.24 6.77 3.43
N SER A 266 1.44 6.58 2.86
CA SER A 266 1.87 5.30 2.30
C SER A 266 2.47 4.40 3.40
N VAL A 267 2.61 3.11 3.08
CA VAL A 267 3.42 2.11 3.81
C VAL A 267 4.85 2.60 4.05
N MET A 268 5.44 3.37 3.13
CA MET A 268 6.81 3.89 3.24
C MET A 268 6.87 5.40 2.99
N THR A 269 7.79 6.08 3.69
CA THR A 269 8.07 7.51 3.44
C THR A 269 8.92 7.69 2.18
N LYS A 270 8.97 8.91 1.63
CA LYS A 270 9.84 9.24 0.48
C LYS A 270 11.30 8.86 0.76
N GLU A 271 11.79 9.12 1.96
CA GLU A 271 13.17 8.81 2.37
C GLU A 271 13.39 7.30 2.53
N ALA A 272 12.39 6.57 3.03
CA ALA A 272 12.46 5.11 3.12
C ALA A 272 12.48 4.47 1.72
N ARG A 273 11.67 4.97 0.79
CA ARG A 273 11.66 4.51 -0.61
C ARG A 273 12.93 4.92 -1.36
N TYR A 274 13.47 6.11 -1.10
CA TYR A 274 14.80 6.51 -1.60
C TYR A 274 15.89 5.55 -1.14
N ARG A 275 15.92 5.14 0.14
CA ARG A 275 16.90 4.15 0.63
C ARG A 275 16.80 2.80 -0.07
N GLU A 276 15.58 2.35 -0.38
CA GLU A 276 15.38 1.11 -1.13
C GLU A 276 15.91 1.23 -2.56
N PHE A 277 15.60 2.33 -3.25
CA PHE A 277 16.16 2.66 -4.56
C PHE A 277 17.69 2.79 -4.54
N ASP A 278 18.23 3.53 -3.58
CA ASP A 278 19.67 3.76 -3.39
C ASP A 278 20.44 2.45 -3.13
N ASN A 279 19.83 1.50 -2.42
CA ASN A 279 20.38 0.15 -2.24
C ASN A 279 20.35 -0.66 -3.54
N TYR A 280 19.22 -0.65 -4.25
CA TYR A 280 19.04 -1.43 -5.49
C TYR A 280 19.98 -0.95 -6.61
N TYR A 281 20.16 0.37 -6.70
CA TYR A 281 20.92 1.04 -7.75
C TYR A 281 22.27 1.59 -7.28
N ARG A 282 22.81 1.12 -6.14
CA ARG A 282 24.01 1.66 -5.46
C ARG A 282 25.26 1.87 -6.33
N LYS A 283 25.36 1.15 -7.45
CA LYS A 283 26.48 1.24 -8.41
C LYS A 283 26.40 2.47 -9.34
N ILE A 284 25.22 3.03 -9.57
CA ILE A 284 25.06 4.35 -10.22
C ILE A 284 25.63 5.43 -9.29
N PRO A 285 26.38 6.45 -9.75
CA PRO A 285 26.84 7.57 -8.92
C PRO A 285 25.73 8.26 -8.10
N GLU A 286 25.99 8.65 -6.84
CA GLU A 286 24.95 9.14 -5.92
C GLU A 286 24.18 10.38 -6.46
N LYS A 287 24.88 11.33 -7.10
CA LYS A 287 24.26 12.51 -7.74
C LYS A 287 23.23 12.09 -8.80
N GLN A 288 23.57 11.07 -9.61
CA GLN A 288 22.66 10.52 -10.60
C GLN A 288 21.50 9.76 -9.93
N ARG A 289 21.75 8.91 -8.91
CA ARG A 289 20.68 8.20 -8.17
C ARG A 289 19.63 9.16 -7.60
N ARG A 290 20.06 10.26 -7.00
CA ARG A 290 19.17 11.32 -6.50
C ARG A 290 18.37 11.97 -7.63
N GLY A 291 19.00 12.28 -8.77
CA GLY A 291 18.34 12.82 -9.95
C GLY A 291 17.25 11.90 -10.50
N ILE A 292 17.57 10.62 -10.73
CA ILE A 292 16.63 9.60 -11.20
C ILE A 292 15.46 9.43 -10.24
N PHE A 293 15.73 9.34 -8.93
CA PHE A 293 14.67 9.18 -7.93
C PHE A 293 13.75 10.41 -7.86
N GLU A 294 14.30 11.63 -7.87
CA GLU A 294 13.47 12.84 -7.92
C GLU A 294 12.69 12.94 -9.24
N GLY A 295 13.26 12.49 -10.36
CA GLY A 295 12.54 12.32 -11.62
C GLY A 295 11.32 11.42 -11.45
N LEU A 296 11.56 10.13 -11.13
CA LEU A 296 10.52 9.12 -10.87
C LEU A 296 9.45 9.59 -9.88
N TRP A 297 9.86 10.28 -8.81
CA TRP A 297 8.94 10.76 -7.78
C TRP A 297 8.06 11.93 -8.26
N ASN A 298 8.57 12.80 -9.13
CA ASN A 298 7.82 13.96 -9.61
C ASN A 298 7.04 13.68 -10.89
N THR A 299 7.27 12.55 -11.57
CA THR A 299 6.49 12.14 -12.74
C THR A 299 5.00 12.02 -12.45
N GLU A 300 4.17 12.68 -13.27
CA GLU A 300 2.71 12.71 -13.13
C GLU A 300 2.02 11.46 -13.69
N LYS A 301 2.43 11.02 -14.89
CA LYS A 301 1.92 9.84 -15.60
C LYS A 301 3.07 8.91 -16.01
N GLN A 302 2.83 7.62 -15.89
CA GLN A 302 3.69 6.54 -16.36
C GLN A 302 2.80 5.46 -16.96
N THR A 303 3.27 4.80 -18.00
CA THR A 303 2.66 3.59 -18.57
C THR A 303 3.36 2.33 -18.04
N HIS A 304 2.69 1.19 -18.20
CA HIS A 304 3.26 -0.12 -17.93
C HIS A 304 4.50 -0.40 -18.80
N GLU A 305 4.47 -0.03 -20.08
CA GLU A 305 5.60 -0.21 -21.01
C GLU A 305 6.83 0.60 -20.58
N GLU A 306 6.66 1.87 -20.21
CA GLU A 306 7.76 2.73 -19.73
C GLU A 306 8.42 2.15 -18.47
N LEU A 307 7.62 1.75 -17.46
CA LEU A 307 8.11 1.14 -16.23
C LEU A 307 8.83 -0.20 -16.50
N LEU A 308 8.30 -1.02 -17.42
CA LEU A 308 8.90 -2.31 -17.78
C LEU A 308 10.21 -2.13 -18.58
N SER A 309 10.25 -1.12 -19.45
CA SER A 309 11.45 -0.76 -20.21
C SER A 309 12.57 -0.32 -19.28
N MET A 310 12.30 0.63 -18.36
CA MET A 310 13.26 1.07 -17.32
C MET A 310 13.64 -0.02 -16.32
N ALA A 311 12.79 -1.02 -16.08
CA ALA A 311 13.14 -2.18 -15.25
C ALA A 311 14.06 -3.16 -15.99
N THR A 312 13.88 -3.29 -17.30
CA THR A 312 14.64 -4.21 -18.16
C THR A 312 16.01 -3.64 -18.51
N ASP A 313 16.06 -2.37 -18.90
CA ASP A 313 17.26 -1.66 -19.32
C ASP A 313 17.56 -0.46 -18.42
N LEU A 314 18.82 -0.40 -17.98
CA LEU A 314 19.33 0.66 -17.13
C LEU A 314 19.61 1.95 -17.91
N GLU A 315 20.05 1.86 -19.17
CA GLU A 315 20.35 3.05 -19.98
C GLU A 315 19.07 3.86 -20.23
N THR A 316 17.95 3.18 -20.51
CA THR A 316 16.62 3.77 -20.56
C THR A 316 16.23 4.46 -19.25
N LEU A 317 16.43 3.83 -18.08
CA LEU A 317 16.11 4.45 -16.79
C LEU A 317 16.91 5.74 -16.54
N ILE A 318 18.21 5.75 -16.85
CA ILE A 318 19.05 6.92 -16.60
C ILE A 318 18.72 8.03 -17.61
N SER A 319 18.67 7.72 -18.91
CA SER A 319 18.39 8.70 -19.98
C SER A 319 17.00 9.32 -19.91
N THR A 320 16.02 8.65 -19.29
CA THR A 320 14.68 9.21 -19.05
C THR A 320 14.70 10.39 -18.06
N TYR A 321 15.63 10.41 -17.10
CA TYR A 321 15.63 11.36 -15.98
C TYR A 321 16.91 12.18 -15.83
N ILE A 322 17.95 11.88 -16.61
CA ILE A 322 19.22 12.61 -16.64
C ILE A 322 19.57 12.90 -18.09
N ASP A 323 19.77 14.19 -18.39
CA ASP A 323 20.34 14.62 -19.66
C ASP A 323 21.86 14.38 -19.62
N TYR A 324 22.32 13.43 -20.44
CA TYR A 324 23.74 13.08 -20.57
C TYR A 324 24.59 14.15 -21.29
N SER A 325 24.02 15.28 -21.71
CA SER A 325 24.76 16.37 -22.35
C SER A 325 25.56 17.26 -21.39
N GLU A 326 25.32 17.17 -20.07
CA GLU A 326 26.12 17.86 -19.04
C GLU A 326 27.09 16.91 -18.32
N GLU A 327 28.40 17.12 -18.54
CA GLU A 327 29.53 16.65 -17.71
C GLU A 327 29.47 15.21 -17.15
N PHE A 328 29.50 14.20 -18.04
CA PHE A 328 29.87 12.82 -17.67
C PHE A 328 31.03 12.31 -18.53
N THR A 329 32.04 11.71 -17.89
CA THR A 329 33.22 11.16 -18.57
C THR A 329 32.94 9.75 -19.13
N GLU A 330 33.88 9.17 -19.88
CA GLU A 330 33.77 7.75 -20.26
C GLU A 330 33.93 6.81 -19.05
N GLU A 331 34.53 7.29 -17.95
CA GLU A 331 34.64 6.57 -16.67
C GLU A 331 33.27 6.47 -15.96
N ASP A 332 32.40 7.49 -16.10
CA ASP A 332 31.01 7.45 -15.62
C ASP A 332 30.12 6.42 -16.38
N ARG A 333 30.65 5.76 -17.43
CA ARG A 333 29.98 4.72 -18.22
C ARG A 333 30.43 3.29 -17.89
N GLU A 334 31.23 3.10 -16.83
CA GLU A 334 31.64 1.77 -16.38
C GLU A 334 30.44 0.84 -16.15
N TYR A 335 30.61 -0.45 -16.49
CA TYR A 335 29.50 -1.40 -16.61
C TYR A 335 28.87 -1.68 -15.23
N ILE A 336 27.64 -1.20 -15.03
CA ILE A 336 27.02 -1.11 -13.69
C ILE A 336 26.43 -2.47 -13.26
N HIS A 337 27.19 -3.25 -12.48
CA HIS A 337 26.77 -4.53 -11.91
C HIS A 337 25.74 -4.39 -10.78
N LEU A 338 24.50 -4.12 -11.14
CA LEU A 338 23.39 -3.98 -10.20
C LEU A 338 23.18 -5.25 -9.36
N GLN A 339 22.77 -5.08 -8.09
CA GLN A 339 22.49 -6.21 -7.21
C GLN A 339 21.37 -7.10 -7.76
N GLY A 340 21.54 -8.41 -7.63
CA GLY A 340 20.66 -9.42 -8.24
C GLY A 340 20.93 -9.69 -9.73
N SER A 341 21.84 -8.97 -10.38
CA SER A 341 22.24 -9.26 -11.76
C SER A 341 22.99 -10.60 -11.86
N PRO A 342 22.87 -11.34 -12.98
CA PRO A 342 23.55 -12.61 -13.13
C PRO A 342 25.05 -12.40 -13.32
N CYS A 343 25.88 -13.03 -12.48
CA CYS A 343 27.34 -13.07 -12.64
C CYS A 343 27.73 -13.53 -14.06
N PRO A 344 28.66 -12.87 -14.78
CA PRO A 344 29.03 -13.27 -16.14
C PRO A 344 29.65 -14.66 -16.19
N LEU A 345 30.27 -15.15 -15.11
CA LEU A 345 30.92 -16.45 -15.05
C LEU A 345 29.91 -17.59 -14.79
N CYS A 346 29.14 -17.53 -13.70
CA CYS A 346 28.22 -18.61 -13.32
C CYS A 346 26.74 -18.40 -13.70
N LYS A 347 26.36 -17.21 -14.20
CA LYS A 347 25.00 -16.79 -14.59
C LYS A 347 23.93 -16.86 -13.48
N PHE A 348 24.33 -17.04 -12.21
CA PHE A 348 23.44 -16.91 -11.04
C PHE A 348 23.31 -15.45 -10.58
N PRO A 349 22.15 -15.02 -10.04
CA PRO A 349 21.99 -13.71 -9.40
C PRO A 349 23.02 -13.57 -8.28
N THR A 350 23.74 -12.45 -8.25
CA THR A 350 24.58 -12.12 -7.10
C THR A 350 24.25 -10.75 -6.51
N TYR A 351 24.34 -10.67 -5.19
CA TYR A 351 24.23 -9.44 -4.40
C TYR A 351 25.61 -8.98 -3.90
N ASN A 352 26.60 -9.89 -3.97
CA ASN A 352 28.00 -9.66 -3.65
C ASN A 352 28.80 -9.68 -4.96
N TRP A 353 29.29 -8.51 -5.37
CA TRP A 353 30.10 -8.33 -6.57
C TRP A 353 31.54 -7.97 -6.18
N VAL A 354 32.49 -8.55 -6.90
CA VAL A 354 33.85 -8.02 -7.06
C VAL A 354 33.84 -7.34 -8.42
N ASP A 355 33.73 -6.01 -8.42
CA ASP A 355 33.48 -5.23 -9.64
C ASP A 355 34.74 -5.04 -10.50
N ASP A 356 35.91 -4.96 -9.85
CA ASP A 356 37.21 -4.93 -10.50
C ASP A 356 38.14 -5.98 -9.85
N PRO A 357 38.04 -7.26 -10.29
CA PRO A 357 38.89 -8.33 -9.77
C PRO A 357 40.40 -8.09 -9.97
N GLU A 358 40.82 -7.34 -10.99
CA GLU A 358 42.24 -7.00 -11.23
C GLU A 358 42.84 -6.14 -10.08
N SER A 359 42.03 -5.39 -9.34
CA SER A 359 42.47 -4.65 -8.15
C SER A 359 42.57 -5.49 -6.86
N VAL A 360 42.00 -6.70 -6.83
CA VAL A 360 41.84 -7.52 -5.62
C VAL A 360 42.56 -8.87 -5.71
N CYS A 361 42.56 -9.49 -6.89
CA CYS A 361 43.04 -10.84 -7.13
C CYS A 361 44.41 -10.85 -7.82
N ASP A 362 45.18 -11.93 -7.64
CA ASP A 362 46.44 -12.12 -8.35
C ASP A 362 46.22 -12.30 -9.86
N GLU A 363 47.19 -11.86 -10.68
CA GLU A 363 47.18 -11.95 -12.16
C GLU A 363 46.84 -13.37 -12.67
N MET A 364 47.31 -14.41 -11.98
CA MET A 364 47.02 -15.82 -12.29
C MET A 364 45.54 -16.19 -12.18
N VAL A 365 44.77 -15.49 -11.33
CA VAL A 365 43.32 -15.68 -11.18
C VAL A 365 42.60 -15.08 -12.40
N ILE A 366 43.02 -13.88 -12.83
CA ILE A 366 42.49 -13.18 -14.00
C ILE A 366 42.75 -13.98 -15.28
N GLU A 367 44.00 -14.45 -15.47
CA GLU A 367 44.35 -15.35 -16.58
C GLU A 367 43.49 -16.62 -16.58
N ALA A 368 43.28 -17.25 -15.41
CA ALA A 368 42.48 -18.46 -15.31
C ALA A 368 40.99 -18.24 -15.66
N ILE A 369 40.43 -17.07 -15.34
CA ILE A 369 39.08 -16.69 -15.75
C ILE A 369 39.04 -16.46 -17.26
N GLN A 370 39.97 -15.68 -17.83
CA GLN A 370 40.02 -15.38 -19.26
C GLN A 370 40.26 -16.61 -20.15
N ILE A 371 40.98 -17.63 -19.65
CA ILE A 371 41.15 -18.92 -20.35
C ILE A 371 39.80 -19.65 -20.51
N ASP A 372 38.95 -19.63 -19.49
CA ASP A 372 37.63 -20.28 -19.51
C ASP A 372 36.55 -19.38 -20.16
N PHE A 373 36.72 -18.05 -20.10
CA PHE A 373 35.81 -17.02 -20.60
C PHE A 373 36.57 -15.95 -21.42
N PRO A 374 36.90 -16.21 -22.71
CA PRO A 374 37.75 -15.32 -23.51
C PRO A 374 37.18 -13.94 -23.82
N ASP A 375 35.84 -13.78 -23.72
CA ASP A 375 35.13 -12.52 -23.96
C ASP A 375 34.91 -11.70 -22.65
N TRP A 376 35.51 -12.12 -21.52
CA TRP A 376 35.36 -11.46 -20.21
C TRP A 376 36.57 -10.57 -19.89
N GLU A 377 36.31 -9.33 -19.48
CA GLU A 377 37.29 -8.35 -19.00
C GLU A 377 37.12 -8.07 -17.50
N SER A 378 38.13 -7.52 -16.80
CA SER A 378 38.03 -7.24 -15.34
C SER A 378 36.80 -6.39 -15.00
N LYS A 379 36.51 -5.37 -15.83
CA LYS A 379 35.33 -4.49 -15.74
C LYS A 379 33.96 -5.20 -15.79
N ASP A 380 33.91 -6.43 -16.32
CA ASP A 380 32.68 -7.24 -16.33
C ASP A 380 32.42 -7.89 -14.96
N GLY A 381 33.39 -7.82 -14.04
CA GLY A 381 33.28 -8.26 -12.66
C GLY A 381 32.95 -9.74 -12.49
N ALA A 382 32.78 -10.17 -11.24
CA ALA A 382 32.26 -11.49 -10.91
C ALA A 382 31.58 -11.50 -9.54
N CYS A 383 30.80 -12.54 -9.25
CA CYS A 383 30.40 -12.78 -7.87
C CYS A 383 31.60 -13.23 -7.02
N ASP A 384 31.58 -12.83 -5.75
CA ASP A 384 32.51 -13.30 -4.70
C ASP A 384 32.79 -14.81 -4.80
N ARG A 385 31.73 -15.61 -4.96
CA ARG A 385 31.82 -17.06 -5.01
C ARG A 385 32.49 -17.62 -6.26
N CYS A 386 32.47 -16.89 -7.38
CA CYS A 386 33.24 -17.26 -8.56
C CYS A 386 34.71 -16.91 -8.37
N ILE A 387 35.01 -15.74 -7.81
CA ILE A 387 36.38 -15.33 -7.49
C ILE A 387 37.04 -16.33 -6.55
N GLU A 388 36.40 -16.69 -5.42
CA GLU A 388 36.89 -17.72 -4.50
C GLU A 388 37.23 -19.06 -5.20
N VAL A 389 36.43 -19.46 -6.19
CA VAL A 389 36.64 -20.71 -6.95
C VAL A 389 37.84 -20.61 -7.89
N TYR A 390 38.10 -19.44 -8.48
CA TYR A 390 39.27 -19.22 -9.33
C TYR A 390 40.55 -18.99 -8.53
N GLU A 391 40.49 -18.33 -7.38
CA GLU A 391 41.61 -18.22 -6.42
C GLU A 391 42.08 -19.62 -5.96
N LEU A 392 41.14 -20.47 -5.54
CA LEU A 392 41.43 -21.87 -5.18
C LEU A 392 41.99 -22.70 -6.34
N ARG A 393 41.65 -22.36 -7.59
CA ARG A 393 42.14 -23.04 -8.81
C ARG A 393 43.52 -22.53 -9.25
N ALA A 394 43.80 -21.24 -9.06
CA ALA A 394 45.11 -20.63 -9.31
C ALA A 394 46.14 -21.04 -8.24
N GLY A 395 45.68 -21.45 -7.05
CA GLY A 395 46.53 -21.85 -5.92
C GLY A 395 46.89 -20.70 -4.99
N THR A 396 46.09 -19.63 -5.01
CA THR A 396 46.24 -18.41 -4.21
C THR A 396 45.20 -18.43 -3.10
N SER A 397 45.63 -18.56 -1.83
CA SER A 397 44.75 -18.66 -0.64
C SER A 397 45.44 -18.21 0.64
#